data_AF-L0HFT3-F1
#
_entry.id   AF-L0HFT3-F1
#
_cell.length_a   1.000
_cell.length_b   1.000
_cell.length_c   1.000
_cell.angle_alpha   90.00
_cell.angle_beta   90.00
_cell.angle_gamma   90.00
#
_symmetry.space_group_name_H-M   'P 1'
#
loop_
_entity.id
_entity.type
_entity.pdbx_description
1 polymer ?
#
loop_
_entity_poly.entity_id
_entity_poly.type
_entity_poly.pdbx_seq_one_letter_code
_entity_poly.pdbx_strand_id
1 'polypeptide(L)'
;MTQSLRIYPDTWEERKNVTKDLPDSLKNEMDDIILFGKFGISKWGVDTANQQLIIYAYNIQDKKEIDMLQNKKIGNWTIYVIHDSEIEDEIKEVYAELKRIENSSDLHVAGVEMMPADKKIIMHVSTLTHDNEKLSNTTLKGWGVEVVLAGRLKPTITNSTNQSY
;
A
#
# COMPACT_ATOMS: atom_id res chain seq x y z
N MET A 1 -28.34 5.91 13.18
CA MET A 1 -27.46 6.91 12.54
C MET A 1 -26.48 6.13 11.69
N THR A 2 -26.68 6.12 10.37
CA THR A 2 -25.93 5.27 9.45
C THR A 2 -24.64 5.98 9.09
N GLN A 3 -23.50 5.41 9.49
CA GLN A 3 -22.18 5.92 9.10
C GLN A 3 -22.02 5.65 7.59
N SER A 4 -22.21 6.68 6.76
CA SER A 4 -22.25 6.56 5.29
C SER A 4 -20.86 6.53 4.65
N LEU A 5 -19.90 7.19 5.30
CA LEU A 5 -18.49 7.18 4.97
C LEU A 5 -17.79 6.05 5.72
N ARG A 6 -17.10 5.20 4.96
CA ARG A 6 -16.22 4.15 5.49
C ARG A 6 -14.83 4.32 4.91
N ILE A 7 -13.81 4.23 5.77
CA ILE A 7 -12.40 4.34 5.39
C ILE A 7 -11.74 2.97 5.53
N TYR A 8 -10.96 2.60 4.52
CA TYR A 8 -10.30 1.31 4.41
C TYR A 8 -8.82 1.55 4.09
N PRO A 9 -7.86 0.94 4.80
CA PRO A 9 -6.48 0.98 4.36
C PRO A 9 -6.37 0.28 2.99
N ASP A 10 -5.40 0.71 2.19
CA ASP A 10 -5.19 0.19 0.84
C ASP A 10 -4.51 -1.19 0.82
N THR A 11 -5.12 -2.17 1.48
CA THR A 11 -4.62 -3.54 1.58
C THR A 11 -5.41 -4.46 0.66
N TRP A 12 -4.83 -5.60 0.26
CA TRP A 12 -5.54 -6.56 -0.60
C TRP A 12 -6.85 -7.07 0.02
N GLU A 13 -6.85 -7.32 1.34
CA GLU A 13 -8.02 -7.80 2.06
C GLU A 13 -9.12 -6.74 2.12
N GLU A 14 -8.74 -5.50 2.48
CA GLU A 14 -9.72 -4.43 2.62
C GLU A 14 -10.23 -3.92 1.28
N ARG A 15 -9.41 -4.00 0.21
CA ARG A 15 -9.88 -3.77 -1.18
C ARG A 15 -11.02 -4.69 -1.57
N LYS A 16 -10.94 -5.98 -1.21
CA LYS A 16 -12.05 -6.91 -1.48
C LYS A 16 -13.31 -6.55 -0.70
N ASN A 17 -13.15 -6.08 0.53
CA ASN A 17 -14.27 -5.66 1.36
C ASN A 17 -14.95 -4.40 0.82
N VAL A 18 -14.18 -3.37 0.48
CA VAL A 18 -14.70 -2.09 -0.01
C VAL A 18 -15.33 -2.23 -1.40
N THR A 19 -14.77 -3.06 -2.29
CA THR A 19 -15.27 -3.19 -3.66
C THR A 19 -16.53 -4.04 -3.77
N LYS A 20 -16.82 -4.93 -2.81
CA LYS A 20 -17.91 -5.91 -2.89
C LYS A 20 -19.27 -5.31 -3.30
N ASP A 21 -19.61 -4.16 -2.71
CA ASP A 21 -20.92 -3.53 -2.90
C ASP A 21 -20.88 -2.35 -3.89
N LEU A 22 -19.75 -2.12 -4.57
CA LEU A 22 -19.60 -1.05 -5.55
C LEU A 22 -20.06 -1.49 -6.95
N PRO A 23 -20.52 -0.56 -7.80
CA PRO A 23 -20.78 -0.83 -9.22
C PRO A 23 -19.49 -1.25 -9.95
N ASP A 24 -19.60 -2.14 -10.93
CA ASP A 24 -18.43 -2.68 -11.65
C ASP A 24 -17.63 -1.59 -12.37
N SER A 25 -18.28 -0.54 -12.88
CA SER A 25 -17.59 0.60 -13.47
C SER A 25 -16.67 1.31 -12.49
N LEU A 26 -17.04 1.37 -11.21
CA LEU A 26 -16.22 1.97 -10.17
C LEU A 26 -15.09 1.04 -9.73
N LYS A 27 -15.34 -0.28 -9.67
CA LYS A 27 -14.31 -1.29 -9.39
C LYS A 27 -13.20 -1.25 -10.44
N ASN A 28 -13.57 -1.25 -11.72
CA ASN A 28 -12.62 -1.20 -12.83
C ASN A 28 -11.76 0.05 -12.76
N GLU A 29 -12.35 1.20 -12.44
CA GLU A 29 -11.58 2.43 -12.24
C GLU A 29 -10.61 2.32 -11.06
N MET A 30 -11.06 1.76 -9.92
CA MET A 30 -10.18 1.57 -8.77
C MET A 30 -8.97 0.70 -9.17
N ASP A 31 -9.20 -0.38 -9.92
CA ASP A 31 -8.15 -1.25 -10.43
C ASP A 31 -7.19 -0.51 -11.37
N ASP A 32 -7.70 0.33 -12.27
CA ASP A 32 -6.88 1.16 -13.16
C ASP A 32 -6.02 2.15 -12.38
N ILE A 33 -6.58 2.80 -11.35
CA ILE A 33 -5.84 3.74 -10.49
C ILE A 33 -4.73 3.02 -9.72
N ILE A 34 -5.03 1.82 -9.20
CA ILE A 34 -4.06 0.98 -8.49
C ILE A 34 -2.89 0.58 -9.38
N LEU A 35 -3.17 0.20 -10.63
CA LEU A 35 -2.16 -0.35 -11.55
C LEU A 35 -1.33 0.73 -12.23
N PHE A 36 -1.91 1.89 -12.51
CA PHE A 36 -1.31 2.89 -13.39
C PHE A 36 -1.12 4.27 -12.76
N GLY A 37 -1.60 4.50 -11.53
CA GLY A 37 -1.40 5.77 -10.82
C GLY A 37 0.08 6.03 -10.52
N LYS A 38 0.54 7.27 -10.73
CA LYS A 38 1.89 7.74 -10.35
C LYS A 38 1.90 8.38 -8.96
N PHE A 39 1.17 7.75 -8.04
CA PHE A 39 1.10 8.09 -6.64
C PHE A 39 0.78 6.81 -5.84
N GLY A 40 1.14 6.80 -4.57
CA GLY A 40 0.72 5.73 -3.67
C GLY A 40 -0.65 6.02 -3.08
N ILE A 41 -1.41 4.96 -2.76
CA ILE A 41 -2.71 5.07 -2.08
C ILE A 41 -2.53 4.54 -0.66
N SER A 42 -2.84 5.35 0.35
CA SER A 42 -2.79 4.91 1.75
C SER A 42 -4.10 4.29 2.17
N LYS A 43 -5.21 4.90 1.76
CA LYS A 43 -6.57 4.55 2.18
C LYS A 43 -7.59 4.86 1.07
N TRP A 44 -8.68 4.12 1.07
CA TRP A 44 -9.90 4.40 0.32
C TRP A 44 -11.00 4.87 1.27
N GLY A 45 -11.73 5.90 0.88
CA GLY A 45 -12.99 6.27 1.51
C GLY A 45 -14.15 6.00 0.55
N VAL A 46 -15.21 5.38 1.05
CA VAL A 46 -16.46 5.20 0.29
C VAL A 46 -17.57 5.87 1.06
N ASP A 47 -18.12 6.94 0.49
CA ASP A 47 -19.33 7.59 0.97
C ASP A 47 -20.52 7.20 0.10
N THR A 48 -21.26 6.20 0.55
CA THR A 48 -22.41 5.67 -0.17
C THR A 48 -23.59 6.65 -0.21
N ALA A 49 -23.73 7.52 0.79
CA ALA A 49 -24.84 8.48 0.84
C ALA A 49 -24.64 9.60 -0.19
N ASN A 50 -23.41 10.04 -0.37
CA ASN A 50 -23.05 11.08 -1.32
C ASN A 50 -22.53 10.55 -2.66
N GLN A 51 -22.45 9.22 -2.81
CA GLN A 51 -21.88 8.53 -3.97
C GLN A 51 -20.46 9.04 -4.28
N GLN A 52 -19.58 9.02 -3.27
CA GLN A 52 -18.21 9.50 -3.41
C GLN A 52 -17.21 8.39 -3.16
N LEU A 53 -16.23 8.30 -4.06
CA LEU A 53 -15.00 7.53 -3.84
C LEU A 53 -13.91 8.53 -3.47
N ILE A 54 -13.35 8.40 -2.28
CA ILE A 54 -12.30 9.23 -1.75
C ILE A 54 -11.00 8.44 -1.79
N ILE A 55 -9.95 9.03 -2.35
CA ILE A 55 -8.63 8.41 -2.47
C ILE A 55 -7.67 9.22 -1.63
N TYR A 56 -7.06 8.59 -0.63
CA TYR A 56 -6.01 9.20 0.16
C TYR A 56 -4.68 8.88 -0.53
N ALA A 57 -4.15 9.86 -1.26
CA ALA A 57 -2.98 9.72 -2.10
C ALA A 57 -1.74 10.31 -1.41
N TYR A 58 -0.60 9.66 -1.55
CA TYR A 58 0.71 10.11 -1.07
C TYR A 58 1.77 9.94 -2.16
N ASN A 59 2.92 10.60 -2.01
CA ASN A 59 4.01 10.59 -3.00
C ASN A 59 3.51 10.97 -4.40
N ILE A 60 2.73 12.06 -4.46
CA ILE A 60 2.14 12.56 -5.71
C ILE A 60 3.26 13.16 -6.57
N GLN A 61 3.64 12.46 -7.65
CA GLN A 61 4.73 12.88 -8.53
C GLN A 61 4.28 13.85 -9.63
N ASP A 62 3.05 13.68 -10.12
CA ASP A 62 2.47 14.50 -11.16
C ASP A 62 1.08 14.98 -10.75
N LYS A 63 0.97 16.29 -10.48
CA LYS A 63 -0.30 16.92 -10.13
C LYS A 63 -1.35 16.75 -11.22
N LYS A 64 -0.96 16.62 -12.49
CA LYS A 64 -1.92 16.45 -13.60
C LYS A 64 -2.76 15.18 -13.45
N GLU A 65 -2.21 14.11 -12.89
CA GLU A 65 -2.98 12.89 -12.66
C GLU A 65 -4.05 13.09 -11.60
N ILE A 66 -3.71 13.82 -10.53
CA ILE A 66 -4.68 14.19 -9.51
C ILE A 66 -5.77 15.07 -10.10
N ASP A 67 -5.40 16.06 -10.92
CA ASP A 67 -6.37 16.92 -11.59
C ASP A 67 -7.30 16.14 -12.55
N MET A 68 -6.83 15.07 -13.17
CA MET A 68 -7.65 14.17 -14.02
C MET A 68 -8.63 13.32 -13.21
N LEU A 69 -8.25 12.90 -12.01
CA LEU A 69 -9.09 12.10 -11.11
C LEU A 69 -10.07 12.96 -10.29
N GLN A 70 -9.64 14.17 -9.93
CA GLN A 70 -10.41 15.05 -9.07
C GLN A 70 -11.73 15.43 -9.73
N ASN A 71 -12.84 15.16 -9.03
CA ASN A 71 -14.21 15.36 -9.50
C ASN A 71 -14.58 14.52 -10.75
N LYS A 72 -13.79 13.50 -11.10
CA LYS A 72 -14.14 12.57 -12.19
C LYS A 72 -15.43 11.85 -11.83
N LYS A 73 -16.37 11.79 -12.79
CA LYS A 73 -17.66 11.11 -12.62
C LYS A 73 -17.66 9.73 -13.24
N ILE A 74 -18.20 8.76 -12.52
CA ILE A 74 -18.34 7.36 -12.94
C ILE A 74 -19.75 6.89 -12.59
N GLY A 75 -20.63 6.92 -13.59
CA GLY A 75 -22.07 6.83 -13.33
C GLY A 75 -22.52 7.95 -12.40
N ASN A 76 -23.09 7.58 -11.25
CA ASN A 76 -23.52 8.52 -10.23
C ASN A 76 -22.43 8.84 -9.19
N TRP A 77 -21.26 8.19 -9.30
CA TRP A 77 -20.17 8.38 -8.35
C TRP A 77 -19.25 9.52 -8.76
N THR A 78 -18.68 10.20 -7.77
CA THR A 78 -17.66 11.23 -7.98
C THR A 78 -16.39 10.87 -7.22
N ILE A 79 -15.23 11.00 -7.86
CA ILE A 79 -13.93 10.77 -7.25
C ILE A 79 -13.42 12.05 -6.58
N TYR A 80 -12.91 11.92 -5.37
CA TYR A 80 -12.18 12.96 -4.66
C TYR A 80 -10.82 12.42 -4.26
N VAL A 81 -9.77 13.21 -4.49
CA VAL A 81 -8.43 12.86 -4.04
C VAL A 81 -8.04 13.79 -2.90
N ILE A 82 -7.62 13.20 -1.79
CA ILE A 82 -7.07 13.90 -0.63
C ILE A 82 -5.57 13.60 -0.60
N HIS A 83 -4.75 14.64 -0.52
CA HIS A 83 -3.32 14.46 -0.27
C HIS A 83 -3.11 14.08 1.21
N ASP A 84 -2.72 12.83 1.44
CA ASP A 84 -2.40 12.29 2.77
C ASP A 84 -0.97 12.71 3.14
N SER A 85 -0.82 13.96 3.59
CA SER A 85 0.48 14.49 4.03
C SER A 85 0.95 13.88 5.35
N GLU A 86 0.02 13.41 6.19
CA GLU A 86 0.35 12.73 7.45
C GLU A 86 1.13 11.44 7.19
N ILE A 87 0.66 10.59 6.26
CA ILE A 87 1.40 9.36 5.93
C ILE A 87 2.77 9.67 5.28
N GLU A 88 2.90 10.76 4.53
CA GLU A 88 4.21 11.17 3.98
C GLU A 88 5.20 11.55 5.08
N ASP A 89 4.74 12.24 6.11
CA ASP A 89 5.59 12.61 7.24
C ASP A 89 5.96 11.38 8.08
N GLU A 90 5.01 10.46 8.32
CA GLU A 90 5.32 9.17 8.94
C GLU A 90 6.37 8.38 8.15
N ILE A 91 6.22 8.31 6.81
CA ILE A 91 7.17 7.62 5.93
C ILE A 91 8.57 8.23 6.07
N LYS A 92 8.69 9.57 6.10
CA LYS A 92 9.98 10.26 6.27
C LYS A 92 10.64 9.90 7.60
N GLU A 93 9.87 9.88 8.69
CA GLU A 93 10.37 9.53 10.02
C GLU A 93 10.85 8.08 10.10
N VAL A 94 10.05 7.15 9.58
CA VAL A 94 10.41 5.73 9.50
C VAL A 94 11.66 5.55 8.65
N TYR A 95 11.75 6.19 7.50
CA TYR A 95 12.90 6.09 6.60
C TYR A 95 14.19 6.65 7.22
N ALA A 96 14.10 7.75 7.98
CA ALA A 96 15.24 8.28 8.71
C ALA A 96 15.75 7.32 9.80
N GLU A 97 14.85 6.56 10.43
CA GLU A 97 15.20 5.52 11.38
C GLU A 97 15.81 4.29 10.69
N LEU A 98 15.21 3.84 9.58
CA LEU A 98 15.73 2.74 8.77
C LEU A 98 17.14 3.02 8.27
N LYS A 99 17.43 4.24 7.80
CA LYS A 99 18.80 4.62 7.43
C LYS A 99 19.80 4.50 8.57
N ARG A 100 19.39 4.75 9.82
CA ARG A 100 20.28 4.55 10.98
C ARG A 100 20.54 3.06 11.23
N ILE A 101 19.51 2.24 11.04
CA ILE A 101 19.57 0.78 11.20
C ILE A 101 20.39 0.13 10.08
N GLU A 102 20.18 0.50 8.82
CA GLU A 102 20.90 -0.01 7.64
C GLU A 102 22.42 0.24 7.73
N ASN A 103 22.82 1.35 8.35
CA ASN A 103 24.23 1.65 8.59
C ASN A 103 24.87 0.79 9.68
N SER A 104 24.10 -0.05 10.39
CA SER A 104 24.62 -1.04 11.32
C SER A 104 25.08 -2.29 10.56
N SER A 105 26.37 -2.60 10.62
CA SER A 105 26.96 -3.78 9.97
C SER A 105 26.34 -5.11 10.40
N ASP A 106 25.78 -5.16 11.60
CA ASP A 106 25.41 -6.40 12.29
C ASP A 106 24.06 -6.97 11.81
N LEU A 107 23.28 -6.16 11.08
CA LEU A 107 21.94 -6.53 10.63
C LEU A 107 21.90 -7.08 9.20
N HIS A 108 22.98 -6.89 8.44
CA HIS A 108 23.11 -7.41 7.07
C HIS A 108 21.92 -7.08 6.15
N VAL A 109 21.42 -5.84 6.24
CA VAL A 109 20.27 -5.38 5.45
C VAL A 109 20.64 -5.29 3.98
N ALA A 110 19.86 -5.98 3.14
CA ALA A 110 19.99 -6.00 1.69
C ALA A 110 18.97 -5.06 1.00
N GLY A 111 17.86 -4.75 1.67
CA GLY A 111 16.85 -3.83 1.18
C GLY A 111 15.67 -3.70 2.14
N VAL A 112 14.86 -2.68 1.93
CA VAL A 112 13.66 -2.44 2.73
C VAL A 112 12.49 -2.08 1.82
N GLU A 113 11.36 -2.73 2.06
CA GLU A 113 10.07 -2.39 1.47
C GLU A 113 9.18 -1.77 2.55
N MET A 114 8.50 -0.67 2.22
CA MET A 114 7.54 -0.02 3.10
C MET A 114 6.14 -0.20 2.51
N MET A 115 5.20 -0.60 3.34
CA MET A 115 3.78 -0.78 2.99
C MET A 115 2.94 0.20 3.83
N PRO A 116 2.69 1.42 3.34
CA PRO A 116 2.04 2.46 4.14
C PRO A 116 0.60 2.15 4.54
N ALA A 117 -0.14 1.43 3.70
CA ALA A 117 -1.49 0.98 4.00
C ALA A 117 -1.55 0.06 5.23
N ASP A 118 -0.59 -0.87 5.34
CA ASP A 118 -0.48 -1.82 6.45
C ASP A 118 0.34 -1.29 7.62
N LYS A 119 0.90 -0.08 7.51
CA LYS A 119 1.97 0.43 8.38
C LYS A 119 3.02 -0.66 8.67
N LYS A 120 3.50 -1.29 7.61
CA LYS A 120 4.41 -2.44 7.68
C LYS A 120 5.71 -2.18 6.96
N ILE A 121 6.80 -2.69 7.51
CA ILE A 121 8.15 -2.65 6.96
C ILE A 121 8.59 -4.10 6.74
N ILE A 122 9.00 -4.42 5.52
CA ILE A 122 9.65 -5.70 5.20
C ILE A 122 11.13 -5.42 5.02
N MET A 123 11.94 -5.93 5.94
CA MET A 123 13.39 -5.80 5.91
C MET A 123 13.99 -7.08 5.33
N HIS A 124 14.61 -6.95 4.16
CA HIS A 124 15.32 -8.03 3.51
C HIS A 124 16.74 -8.07 4.02
N VAL A 125 17.17 -9.20 4.60
CA VAL A 125 18.52 -9.39 5.12
C VAL A 125 19.25 -10.47 4.34
N SER A 126 20.55 -10.31 4.08
CA SER A 126 21.35 -11.34 3.39
C SER A 126 21.71 -12.50 4.30
N THR A 127 21.59 -12.34 5.62
CA THR A 127 21.87 -13.37 6.62
C THR A 127 20.97 -13.14 7.83
N LEU A 128 20.35 -14.20 8.35
CA LEU A 128 19.62 -14.12 9.62
C LEU A 128 20.62 -14.12 10.78
N THR A 129 20.56 -13.08 11.59
CA THR A 129 21.34 -12.92 12.82
C THR A 129 20.39 -12.84 13.99
N HIS A 130 20.88 -13.14 15.19
CA HIS A 130 20.05 -13.05 16.39
C HIS A 130 19.46 -11.64 16.59
N ASP A 131 20.18 -10.60 16.16
CA ASP A 131 19.75 -9.21 16.31
C ASP A 131 18.71 -8.80 15.27
N ASN A 132 18.79 -9.26 14.02
CA ASN A 132 17.71 -9.01 13.05
C ASN A 132 16.47 -9.89 13.32
N GLU A 133 16.62 -11.09 13.87
CA GLU A 133 15.49 -11.90 14.33
C GLU A 133 14.72 -11.25 15.48
N LYS A 134 15.43 -10.62 16.43
CA LYS A 134 14.81 -9.82 17.50
C LYS A 134 14.05 -8.60 16.99
N LEU A 135 14.52 -8.01 15.89
CA LEU A 135 13.86 -6.87 15.27
C LEU A 135 12.54 -7.29 14.60
N SER A 136 12.45 -8.54 14.13
CA SER A 136 11.22 -9.09 13.58
C SER A 136 10.11 -9.15 14.63
N ASN A 137 8.87 -8.81 14.24
CA ASN A 137 7.70 -8.68 15.12
C ASN A 137 7.79 -7.54 16.16
N THR A 138 8.70 -6.59 15.97
CA THR A 138 8.71 -5.34 16.73
C THR A 138 8.02 -4.21 15.95
N THR A 139 8.03 -3.00 16.51
CA THR A 139 7.57 -1.81 15.81
C THR A 139 8.67 -0.77 15.71
N LEU A 140 8.74 -0.10 14.56
CA LEU A 140 9.60 1.04 14.30
C LEU A 140 8.72 2.26 14.03
N LYS A 141 8.71 3.25 14.93
CA LYS A 141 7.82 4.43 14.82
C LYS A 141 6.34 4.05 14.65
N GLY A 142 5.91 2.97 15.31
CA GLY A 142 4.54 2.47 15.20
C GLY A 142 4.26 1.62 13.96
N TRP A 143 5.25 1.37 13.09
CA TRP A 143 5.13 0.47 11.94
C TRP A 143 5.67 -0.91 12.29
N GLY A 144 4.92 -1.97 11.97
CA GLY A 144 5.34 -3.35 12.24
C GLY A 144 6.52 -3.76 11.37
N VAL A 145 7.53 -4.41 11.94
CA VAL A 145 8.72 -4.88 11.22
C VAL A 145 8.65 -6.39 11.01
N GLU A 146 8.78 -6.82 9.76
CA GLU A 146 9.01 -8.22 9.38
C GLU A 146 10.39 -8.35 8.75
N VAL A 147 11.22 -9.25 9.29
CA VAL A 147 12.53 -9.55 8.71
C VAL A 147 12.45 -10.83 7.87
N VAL A 148 12.90 -10.74 6.61
CA VAL A 148 12.89 -11.84 5.66
C VAL A 148 14.28 -12.04 5.03
N LEU A 149 14.67 -13.29 4.79
CA LEU A 149 15.94 -13.58 4.13
C LEU A 149 15.85 -13.25 2.63
N ALA A 150 16.76 -12.40 2.13
CA ALA A 150 16.90 -12.07 0.72
C ALA A 150 17.23 -13.35 -0.08
N GLY A 151 16.34 -13.73 -1.00
CA GLY A 151 16.49 -14.93 -1.83
C GLY A 151 15.44 -16.03 -1.62
N ARG A 152 14.51 -15.89 -0.66
CA ARG A 152 13.29 -16.71 -0.60
C ARG A 152 12.08 -16.04 -1.28
N LEU A 153 12.24 -15.61 -2.53
CA LEU A 153 11.11 -15.72 -3.45
C LEU A 153 11.06 -17.21 -3.83
N LYS A 154 10.10 -17.97 -3.28
CA LYS A 154 9.75 -19.25 -3.92
C LYS A 154 9.38 -18.90 -5.36
N PRO A 155 9.98 -19.53 -6.38
CA PRO A 155 9.41 -19.47 -7.71
C PRO A 155 7.97 -19.96 -7.60
N THR A 156 7.00 -19.14 -7.97
CA THR A 156 5.68 -19.63 -8.30
C THR A 156 5.89 -20.56 -9.49
N ILE A 157 5.93 -21.87 -9.24
CA ILE A 157 5.88 -22.87 -10.31
C ILE A 157 4.48 -22.74 -10.90
N THR A 158 4.34 -21.91 -11.92
CA THR A 158 3.21 -22.00 -12.83
C THR A 158 3.38 -23.33 -13.53
N ASN A 159 2.61 -24.34 -13.10
CA ASN A 159 2.46 -25.56 -13.87
C ASN A 159 1.79 -25.19 -15.21
N SER A 160 2.58 -24.80 -16.20
CA SER A 160 2.17 -24.85 -17.59
C SER A 160 2.14 -26.32 -17.97
N THR A 161 0.94 -26.89 -17.92
CA THR A 161 0.63 -28.22 -18.44
C THR A 161 1.10 -28.29 -19.88
N ASN A 162 2.10 -29.14 -20.15
CA ASN A 162 2.41 -29.60 -21.49
C ASN A 162 1.18 -30.27 -22.08
N GLN A 163 0.65 -29.72 -23.17
CA GLN A 163 -0.11 -30.48 -24.16
C GLN A 163 0.73 -30.52 -25.43
N SER A 164 1.33 -31.69 -25.65
CA SER A 164 1.89 -32.10 -26.94
C SER A 164 0.74 -32.48 -27.87
N TYR A 165 0.82 -32.04 -29.13
CA TYR A 165 0.14 -32.69 -30.26
C TYR A 165 0.95 -33.90 -30.71
#